data_AF-A0A7C5XPU5-F1
#
_entry.id   AF-A0A7C5XPU5-F1
#
_cell.length_a   1.000
_cell.length_b   1.000
_cell.length_c   1.000
_cell.angle_alpha   90.00
_cell.angle_beta   90.00
_cell.angle_gamma   90.00
#
_symmetry.space_group_name_H-M   'P 1'
#
loop_
_entity.id
_entity.type
_entity.pdbx_description
1 polymer ?
#
loop_
_entity_poly.entity_id
_entity_poly.type
_entity_poly.pdbx_seq_one_letter_code
_entity_poly.pdbx_strand_id
1 'polypeptide(L)' 'MTARVLLAWSSGKDSAWALHVLRRDRRVEVVGLLTTVNTTHGRVAMHGTRAALVEAQARAAGLPL' A
#
# COMPACT_ATOMS: atom_id res chain seq x y z
N MET A 1 14.46 -14.83 -11.90
CA MET A 1 13.45 -15.01 -10.84
C MET A 1 12.92 -13.65 -10.45
N THR A 2 11.62 -13.53 -10.19
CA THR A 2 10.97 -12.27 -9.79
C THR A 2 10.84 -12.25 -8.27
N ALA A 3 11.26 -11.17 -7.62
CA ALA A 3 11.13 -10.98 -6.18
C ALA A 3 9.68 -10.62 -5.83
N ARG A 4 9.03 -11.46 -5.03
CA ARG A 4 7.68 -11.20 -4.52
C ARG A 4 7.77 -10.35 -3.26
N VAL A 5 7.11 -9.20 -3.26
CA VAL A 5 7.24 -8.21 -2.16
C VAL A 5 5.89 -7.71 -1.69
N LEU A 6 5.81 -7.40 -0.39
CA LEU A 6 4.79 -6.52 0.16
C LEU A 6 5.32 -5.08 0.13
N LEU A 7 4.49 -4.14 -0.27
CA LEU A 7 4.83 -2.72 -0.26
C LEU A 7 4.28 -2.04 0.98
N ALA A 8 5.15 -1.39 1.76
CA ALA A 8 4.74 -0.52 2.84
C ALA A 8 3.86 0.63 2.30
N TRP A 9 2.62 0.70 2.77
CA TRP A 9 1.59 1.60 2.27
C TRP A 9 1.14 2.58 3.34
N SER A 10 1.62 3.83 3.24
CA SER A 10 1.25 4.90 4.18
C SER A 10 -0.03 5.63 3.79
N SER A 11 -0.68 5.28 2.67
CA SER A 11 -1.77 6.01 1.97
C SER A 11 -1.37 7.32 1.28
N GLY A 12 -0.11 7.74 1.41
CA GLY A 12 0.41 8.98 0.84
C GLY A 12 0.94 8.83 -0.59
N LYS A 13 1.19 9.98 -1.24
CA LYS A 13 1.68 10.07 -2.62
C LYS A 13 2.99 9.30 -2.84
N ASP A 14 3.88 9.26 -1.86
CA ASP A 14 5.19 8.62 -2.00
C ASP A 14 5.06 7.09 -2.06
N SER A 15 4.16 6.49 -1.27
CA SER A 15 3.84 5.06 -1.36
C SER A 15 3.13 4.70 -2.68
N ALA A 16 2.26 5.57 -3.18
CA ALA A 16 1.64 5.41 -4.50
C ALA A 16 2.67 5.53 -5.63
N TRP A 17 3.64 6.44 -5.51
CA TRP A 17 4.75 6.57 -6.44
C TRP A 17 5.68 5.36 -6.42
N ALA A 18 5.99 4.83 -5.23
CA ALA A 18 6.76 3.60 -5.10
C ALA A 18 6.08 2.42 -5.81
N LEU A 19 4.76 2.24 -5.64
CA LEU A 19 3.99 1.24 -6.37
C LEU A 19 4.08 1.45 -7.88
N HIS A 20 3.94 2.69 -8.33
CA HIS A 20 4.02 3.06 -9.74
C HIS A 20 5.37 2.70 -10.37
N VAL A 21 6.48 2.94 -9.65
CA VAL A 21 7.83 2.58 -10.09
C VAL A 21 8.03 1.06 -10.09
N LEU A 22 7.67 0.37 -9.00
CA LEU A 22 7.85 -1.09 -8.86
C LEU A 22 7.09 -1.87 -9.93
N ARG A 23 5.90 -1.43 -10.34
CA ARG A 23 5.13 -2.07 -11.42
C ARG A 23 5.82 -2.08 -12.78
N ARG A 24 6.84 -1.24 -12.98
CA ARG A 24 7.61 -1.21 -14.22
C ARG A 24 8.88 -2.05 -14.16
N ASP A 25 9.30 -2.46 -12.96
CA ASP A 25 10.46 -3.32 -12.80
C ASP A 25 10.05 -4.78 -12.94
N ARG A 26 10.45 -5.42 -14.05
CA ARG A 26 10.16 -6.84 -14.32
C ARG A 26 10.77 -7.81 -13.30
N ARG A 27 11.66 -7.34 -12.43
CA ARG A 27 12.29 -8.13 -11.37
C ARG A 27 11.47 -8.15 -10.08
N VAL A 28 10.41 -7.34 -9.98
CA VAL A 28 9.57 -7.23 -8.78
C VAL A 28 8.11 -7.55 -9.09
N GLU A 29 7.50 -8.35 -8.24
CA GLU A 29 6.05 -8.58 -8.21
C GLU A 29 5.52 -8.06 -6.87
N VAL A 30 4.78 -6.95 -6.91
CA VAL A 30 4.08 -6.45 -5.72
C VAL A 30 2.84 -7.31 -5.51
N VAL A 31 2.85 -8.15 -4.48
CA VAL A 31 1.77 -9.11 -4.21
C VAL A 31 0.75 -8.60 -3.20
N GLY A 32 1.02 -7.47 -2.57
CA GLY A 32 0.13 -6.86 -1.60
C GLY A 32 0.69 -5.56 -1.03
N LEU A 33 -0.18 -4.83 -0.36
CA LEU A 33 0.12 -3.65 0.43
C LEU A 33 0.19 -4.06 1.90
N LEU A 34 0.98 -3.35 2.69
CA LEU A 34 1.07 -3.54 4.14
C LEU A 34 0.98 -2.17 4.80
N THR A 35 0.01 -2.00 5.70
CA THR A 35 -0.17 -0.75 6.45
C THR A 35 -0.27 -0.99 7.95
N THR A 36 -0.02 0.04 8.74
CA THR A 36 -0.21 0.03 10.19
C THR A 36 -1.32 1.00 10.57
N VAL A 37 -2.30 0.50 11.32
CA VAL A 37 -3.43 1.29 11.82
C VAL A 37 -3.35 1.43 13.33
N ASN A 38 -3.72 2.62 13.82
CA ASN A 38 -4.02 2.83 15.22
C ASN A 38 -5.40 2.21 15.52
N THR A 39 -5.46 1.32 16.51
CA THR A 39 -6.68 0.57 16.88
C THR A 39 -7.74 1.43 17.55
N THR A 40 -7.34 2.49 18.28
CA THR A 40 -8.28 3.40 18.95
C THR A 40 -9.10 4.22 17.95
N HIS A 41 -8.48 4.67 16.86
CA HIS A 41 -9.11 5.59 15.89
C HIS A 41 -9.39 4.99 14.52
N GLY A 42 -8.93 3.75 14.24
CA GLY A 42 -9.09 3.09 12.94
C GLY A 42 -8.42 3.86 11.79
N ARG A 43 -7.23 4.41 12.05
CA ARG A 43 -6.53 5.32 11.12
C ARG A 43 -5.07 4.92 10.92
N VAL A 44 -4.54 5.16 9.72
CA VAL A 44 -3.12 4.97 9.42
C VAL A 44 -2.29 5.82 10.37
N ALA A 45 -1.32 5.20 11.04
CA ALA A 45 -0.54 5.84 12.10
C ALA A 45 0.18 7.13 11.64
N MET A 46 0.65 7.16 10.39
CA MET A 46 1.49 8.24 9.87
C MET A 46 0.72 9.45 9.34
N HIS A 47 -0.47 9.26 8.76
CA HIS A 47 -1.21 10.32 8.05
C HIS A 47 -2.65 10.51 8.55
N GLY A 48 -3.12 9.72 9.51
CA GLY A 48 -4.48 9.83 10.04
C GLY A 48 -5.59 9.42 9.05
N THR A 49 -5.22 8.85 7.89
CA THR A 49 -6.15 8.36 6.88
C THR A 49 -7.03 7.26 7.44
N ARG A 50 -8.35 7.35 7.22
CA ARG A 50 -9.32 6.34 7.68
C ARG A 50 -9.06 5.00 7.00
N ALA A 51 -9.13 3.88 7.73
CA ALA A 51 -8.91 2.54 7.18
C ALA A 51 -9.75 2.26 5.92
N ALA A 52 -11.03 2.65 5.91
CA ALA A 52 -11.91 2.49 4.75
C ALA A 52 -11.40 3.17 3.47
N LEU A 53 -10.70 4.30 3.58
CA LEU A 53 -10.07 4.95 2.42
C LEU A 53 -8.83 4.19 1.95
N VAL A 54 -8.05 3.61 2.88
CA VAL A 54 -6.89 2.79 2.53
C VAL A 54 -7.33 1.51 1.82
N GLU A 55 -8.39 0.86 2.31
CA GLU A 55 -8.99 -0.29 1.64
C GLU A 55 -9.52 0.07 0.25
N ALA A 56 -10.13 1.26 0.09
CA ALA A 56 -10.57 1.74 -1.22
C ALA A 56 -9.38 1.98 -2.16
N GLN A 57 -8.27 2.51 -1.66
CA GLN A 57 -7.02 2.65 -2.43
C GLN A 57 -6.47 1.28 -2.85
N ALA A 58 -6.45 0.29 -1.97
CA ALA A 58 -5.99 -1.06 -2.27
C ALA A 58 -6.85 -1.73 -3.35
N ARG A 59 -8.19 -1.62 -3.23
CA ARG A 59 -9.14 -2.06 -4.25
C ARG A 59 -8.90 -1.37 -5.60
N ALA A 60 -8.73 -0.05 -5.60
CA ALA A 60 -8.44 0.72 -6.81
C ALA A 60 -7.07 0.34 -7.43
N ALA A 61 -6.11 -0.02 -6.60
CA ALA A 61 -4.83 -0.55 -7.04
C ALA A 61 -4.91 -2.01 -7.52
N GLY A 62 -5.98 -2.75 -7.20
CA GLY A 62 -6.09 -4.18 -7.52
C GLY A 62 -5.12 -5.05 -6.72
N LEU A 63 -4.82 -4.66 -5.48
CA LEU A 63 -3.91 -5.37 -4.58
C LEU A 63 -4.61 -5.67 -3.24
N PRO A 64 -4.28 -6.80 -2.58
CA PRO A 64 -4.67 -7.01 -1.19
C PRO A 64 -3.95 -6.00 -0.27
N LEU A 65 -4.54 -5.72 0.89
CA LEU A 65 -4.05 -4.80 1.93
C LEU A 65 -3.84 -5.54 3.26
#